data_AF-A0A496YZ50-F1
#
_entry.id   AF-A0A496YZ50-F1
#
_cell.length_a   1.000
_cell.length_b   1.000
_cell.length_c   1.000
_cell.angle_alpha   90.00
_cell.angle_beta   90.00
_cell.angle_gamma   90.00
#
_symmetry.space_group_name_H-M   'P 1'
#
loop_
_entity.id
_entity.type
_entity.pdbx_description
1 polymer ?
#
loop_
_entity_poly.entity_id
_entity_poly.type
_entity_poly.pdbx_seq_one_letter_code
_entity_poly.pdbx_strand_id
1 'polypeptide(L)'
;MKKGQLLIRCLVLGILVLGLCACGKSATKPGEREVKVSGTKPWIDTGIDVNKGQEIIVRAEGEVYINKKTPCTPNGVKDPNIKPITKLIWRTYNVTSDAMHGALIGKLGQQGKPFLVGKELKFRADSAGRLYLGINDKDMKNNQGAYFAKIAVK
;
A
#
# COMPACT_ATOMS: atom_id res chain seq x y z
N MET A 1 75.61 35.73 -23.84
CA MET A 1 75.35 34.28 -23.67
C MET A 1 74.33 34.07 -22.56
N LYS A 2 73.08 33.71 -22.90
CA LYS A 2 72.18 32.80 -22.15
C LYS A 2 70.95 32.52 -23.04
N LYS A 3 70.74 31.22 -23.27
CA LYS A 3 69.66 30.51 -24.00
C LYS A 3 68.31 30.84 -23.31
N GLY A 4 67.15 30.99 -23.93
CA GLY A 4 66.44 30.15 -24.90
C GLY A 4 65.09 29.72 -24.27
N GLN A 5 64.06 29.48 -25.10
CA GLN A 5 62.71 28.96 -24.81
C GLN A 5 61.63 30.00 -24.41
N LEU A 6 60.35 29.84 -24.72
CA LEU A 6 59.58 29.18 -25.78
C LEU A 6 58.13 29.65 -25.56
N LEU A 7 57.41 29.91 -26.65
CA LEU A 7 55.99 30.29 -26.69
C LEU A 7 55.08 29.32 -25.92
N ILE A 8 53.93 29.81 -25.42
CA ILE A 8 52.58 29.28 -25.71
C ILE A 8 51.54 30.23 -25.07
N ARG A 9 50.73 30.87 -25.92
CA ARG A 9 49.48 31.54 -25.56
C ARG A 9 48.39 30.47 -25.55
N CYS A 10 47.94 30.04 -24.37
CA CYS A 10 46.74 29.21 -24.27
C CYS A 10 45.50 30.10 -24.21
N LEU A 11 44.80 30.18 -25.33
CA LEU A 11 43.43 30.64 -25.44
C LEU A 11 42.55 29.62 -24.69
N VAL A 12 41.94 30.00 -23.57
CA VAL A 12 40.93 29.15 -22.91
C VAL A 12 39.58 29.51 -23.50
N LEU A 13 39.18 28.75 -24.53
CA LEU A 13 37.82 28.71 -25.06
C LEU A 13 36.92 27.94 -24.08
N GLY A 14 35.78 28.54 -23.75
CA GLY A 14 34.88 28.08 -22.72
C GLY A 14 34.11 26.80 -23.04
N ILE A 15 33.65 26.13 -21.97
CA ILE A 15 32.51 25.22 -22.00
C ILE A 15 31.68 25.50 -20.75
N LEU A 16 30.52 26.14 -20.94
CA LEU A 16 29.48 26.27 -19.94
C LEU A 16 28.78 24.90 -19.84
N VAL A 17 29.13 24.10 -18.82
CA VAL A 17 28.42 22.86 -18.54
C VAL A 17 27.14 23.21 -17.78
N LEU A 18 26.05 23.44 -18.53
CA LEU A 18 24.69 23.43 -17.97
C LEU A 18 24.36 21.99 -17.56
N GLY A 19 24.71 21.65 -16.32
CA GLY A 19 24.31 20.41 -15.67
C GLY A 19 22.80 20.41 -15.42
N LEU A 20 22.03 20.02 -16.43
CA LEU A 20 20.65 19.56 -16.26
C LEU A 20 20.69 18.27 -15.44
N CYS A 21 20.57 18.41 -14.11
CA CYS A 21 20.26 17.29 -13.24
C CYS A 21 18.79 16.91 -13.47
N ALA A 22 18.52 16.25 -14.60
CA ALA A 22 17.25 15.57 -14.80
C ALA A 22 17.24 14.36 -13.85
N CYS A 23 16.71 14.55 -12.65
CA CYS A 23 16.30 13.45 -11.78
C CYS A 23 15.10 12.79 -12.47
N GLY A 24 15.37 11.93 -13.45
CA GLY A 24 14.38 11.08 -14.08
C GLY A 24 13.77 10.19 -13.00
N LYS A 25 12.58 10.56 -12.51
CA LYS A 25 11.72 9.60 -11.81
C LYS A 25 11.37 8.54 -12.84
N SER A 26 12.07 7.42 -12.79
CA SER A 26 11.74 6.24 -13.58
C SER A 26 10.32 5.85 -13.17
N ALA A 27 9.34 6.08 -14.06
CA ALA A 27 7.99 5.59 -13.88
C ALA A 27 8.08 4.07 -14.06
N THR A 28 8.24 3.36 -12.94
CA THR A 28 8.19 1.91 -12.91
C THR A 28 6.91 1.49 -13.64
N LYS A 29 7.06 0.70 -14.70
CA LYS A 29 5.95 -0.02 -15.34
C LYS A 29 5.08 -0.58 -14.21
N PRO A 30 3.74 -0.45 -14.23
CA PRO A 30 2.94 -0.90 -13.10
C PRO A 30 3.02 -2.42 -12.99
N GLY A 31 4.00 -2.88 -12.21
CA GLY A 31 4.16 -4.27 -11.86
C GLY A 31 3.14 -4.62 -10.80
N GLU A 32 2.55 -5.79 -10.93
CA GLU A 32 1.79 -6.40 -9.85
C GLU A 32 2.71 -6.54 -8.63
N ARG A 33 2.28 -6.00 -7.48
CA ARG A 33 3.00 -6.11 -6.21
C ARG A 33 2.20 -6.98 -5.26
N GLU A 34 2.87 -7.97 -4.69
CA GLU A 34 2.30 -8.75 -3.59
C GLU A 34 2.66 -8.12 -2.23
N VAL A 35 1.67 -8.00 -1.36
CA VAL A 35 1.80 -7.46 -0.01
C VAL A 35 1.21 -8.45 0.99
N LYS A 36 2.03 -8.88 1.95
CA LYS A 36 1.56 -9.64 3.12
C LYS A 36 0.89 -8.69 4.12
N VAL A 37 -0.41 -8.89 4.35
CA VAL A 37 -1.20 -8.15 5.34
C VAL A 37 -1.31 -9.01 6.59
N SER A 38 -0.42 -8.78 7.55
CA SER A 38 -0.41 -9.55 8.80
C SER A 38 -1.62 -9.21 9.66
N GLY A 39 -2.29 -10.24 10.18
CA GLY A 39 -3.48 -10.08 11.04
C GLY A 39 -3.20 -9.40 12.39
N THR A 40 -1.93 -9.27 12.77
CA THR A 40 -1.48 -8.74 14.07
C THR A 40 -1.02 -7.28 14.00
N LYS A 41 -1.16 -6.63 12.83
CA LYS A 41 -0.75 -5.25 12.61
C LYS A 41 -1.94 -4.42 12.13
N PRO A 42 -2.08 -3.15 12.59
CA PRO A 42 -3.22 -2.32 12.23
C PRO A 42 -3.23 -1.92 10.76
N TRP A 43 -2.08 -1.47 10.25
CA TRP A 43 -1.92 -1.04 8.86
C TRP A 43 -0.55 -1.45 8.35
N ILE A 44 -0.50 -1.91 7.11
CA ILE A 44 0.69 -2.23 6.35
C ILE A 44 0.84 -1.17 5.27
N ASP A 45 1.99 -0.48 5.27
CA ASP A 45 2.40 0.36 4.16
C ASP A 45 2.76 -0.54 2.96
N THR A 46 2.05 -0.36 1.85
CA THR A 46 2.30 -1.16 0.64
C THR A 46 3.52 -0.68 -0.16
N GLY A 47 3.99 0.54 0.12
CA GLY A 47 4.96 1.25 -0.71
C GLY A 47 4.42 1.66 -2.08
N ILE A 48 3.10 1.65 -2.30
CA ILE A 48 2.46 2.07 -3.54
C ILE A 48 1.88 3.48 -3.37
N ASP A 49 2.41 4.44 -4.12
CA ASP A 49 1.82 5.76 -4.26
C ASP A 49 0.75 5.73 -5.35
N VAL A 50 -0.47 6.12 -4.98
CA VAL A 50 -1.61 6.21 -5.90
C VAL A 50 -1.83 7.67 -6.23
N ASN A 51 -2.03 7.98 -7.50
CA ASN A 51 -2.46 9.27 -8.00
C ASN A 51 -3.96 9.25 -8.30
N LYS A 52 -4.61 10.41 -8.15
CA LYS A 52 -6.00 10.60 -8.55
C LYS A 52 -6.18 10.18 -10.01
N GLY A 53 -7.23 9.40 -10.29
CA GLY A 53 -7.58 8.91 -11.62
C GLY A 53 -6.97 7.56 -12.00
N GLN A 54 -5.97 7.05 -11.26
CA GLN A 54 -5.41 5.72 -11.52
C GLN A 54 -6.41 4.61 -11.20
N GLU A 55 -6.35 3.54 -11.98
CA GLU A 55 -7.13 2.33 -11.71
C GLU A 55 -6.30 1.38 -10.84
N ILE A 56 -6.89 0.93 -9.73
CA ILE A 56 -6.27 0.01 -8.79
C ILE A 56 -7.07 -1.29 -8.79
N ILE A 57 -6.38 -2.41 -8.91
CA ILE A 57 -6.94 -3.75 -8.78
C ILE A 57 -6.22 -4.43 -7.62
N VAL A 58 -6.98 -4.92 -6.65
CA VAL A 58 -6.48 -5.72 -5.54
C VAL A 58 -7.15 -7.08 -5.58
N ARG A 59 -6.37 -8.15 -5.52
CA ARG A 59 -6.84 -9.53 -5.35
C ARG A 59 -6.16 -10.11 -4.13
N ALA A 60 -6.94 -10.59 -3.18
CA ALA A 60 -6.46 -11.07 -1.91
C ALA A 60 -6.91 -12.50 -1.62
N GLU A 61 -6.01 -13.25 -1.02
CA GLU A 61 -6.25 -14.60 -0.51
C GLU A 61 -5.59 -14.77 0.87
N GLY A 62 -5.70 -15.98 1.42
CA GLY A 62 -5.21 -16.30 2.76
C GLY A 62 -6.29 -16.20 3.83
N GLU A 63 -5.85 -16.29 5.09
CA GLU A 63 -6.71 -16.40 6.25
C GLU A 63 -6.11 -15.66 7.45
N VAL A 64 -6.96 -14.90 8.12
CA VAL A 64 -6.67 -14.30 9.43
C VAL A 64 -7.62 -14.91 10.43
N TYR A 65 -7.13 -15.30 11.60
CA TYR A 65 -8.01 -15.62 12.71
C TYR A 65 -8.10 -14.41 13.62
N ILE A 66 -9.33 -13.99 13.94
CA ILE A 66 -9.64 -12.85 14.83
C ILE A 66 -9.66 -13.23 16.33
N ASN A 67 -9.33 -14.49 16.60
CA ASN A 67 -9.10 -15.11 17.90
C ASN A 67 -8.51 -16.51 17.63
N LYS A 68 -8.39 -17.37 18.65
CA LYS A 68 -7.84 -18.73 18.48
C LYS A 68 -8.63 -19.67 17.57
N LYS A 69 -9.90 -19.38 17.26
CA LYS A 69 -10.85 -20.34 16.65
C LYS A 69 -11.60 -19.80 15.44
N THR A 70 -11.68 -18.49 15.25
CA THR A 70 -12.54 -17.89 14.23
C THR A 70 -11.74 -17.44 13.02
N PRO A 71 -11.70 -18.22 11.93
CA PRO A 71 -11.07 -17.82 10.70
C PRO A 71 -11.89 -16.76 9.96
N CYS A 72 -11.20 -15.89 9.24
CA CYS A 72 -11.73 -14.87 8.35
C CYS A 72 -11.03 -15.00 7.01
N THR A 73 -11.83 -14.98 5.94
CA THR A 73 -11.31 -14.72 4.58
C THR A 73 -11.11 -13.22 4.40
N PRO A 74 -10.49 -12.73 3.31
CA PRO A 74 -10.44 -11.30 3.03
C PRO A 74 -11.80 -10.59 3.02
N ASN A 75 -12.91 -11.30 2.80
CA ASN A 75 -14.27 -10.74 2.92
C ASN A 75 -14.78 -10.61 4.37
N GLY A 76 -13.97 -10.99 5.36
CA GLY A 76 -14.29 -11.05 6.78
C GLY A 76 -14.86 -12.40 7.21
N VAL A 77 -15.29 -12.43 8.48
CA VAL A 77 -15.88 -13.61 9.10
C VAL A 77 -17.20 -14.00 8.42
N LYS A 78 -17.37 -15.27 8.05
CA LYS A 78 -18.58 -15.78 7.37
C LYS A 78 -19.27 -16.96 8.06
N ASP A 79 -18.92 -17.28 9.30
CA ASP A 79 -19.55 -18.40 10.00
C ASP A 79 -21.05 -18.10 10.28
N PRO A 80 -21.98 -18.85 9.65
CA PRO A 80 -23.41 -18.64 9.82
C PRO A 80 -23.91 -19.00 11.23
N ASN A 81 -23.12 -19.74 12.01
CA ASN A 81 -23.49 -20.17 13.36
C ASN A 81 -23.13 -19.13 14.44
N ILE A 82 -22.47 -18.03 14.06
CA ILE A 82 -22.16 -16.95 14.99
C ILE A 82 -23.46 -16.34 15.52
N LYS A 83 -23.62 -16.35 16.84
CA LYS A 83 -24.77 -15.75 17.52
C LYS A 83 -24.92 -14.27 17.11
N PRO A 84 -26.14 -13.76 16.86
CA PRO A 84 -26.35 -12.37 16.47
C PRO A 84 -25.71 -11.35 17.42
N ILE A 85 -25.76 -11.59 18.73
CA ILE A 85 -25.14 -10.73 19.73
C ILE A 85 -23.62 -10.65 19.57
N THR A 86 -22.95 -11.76 19.24
CA THR A 86 -21.50 -11.79 18.98
C THR A 86 -21.15 -10.93 17.77
N LYS A 87 -21.96 -11.01 16.70
CA LYS A 87 -21.79 -10.17 15.51
C LYS A 87 -21.93 -8.68 15.82
N LEU A 88 -22.86 -8.32 16.71
CA LEU A 88 -23.04 -6.93 17.15
C LEU A 88 -21.84 -6.43 17.97
N ILE A 89 -21.34 -7.26 18.89
CA ILE A 89 -20.15 -6.94 19.69
C ILE A 89 -18.94 -6.73 18.77
N TRP A 90 -18.66 -7.64 17.85
CA TRP A 90 -17.50 -7.49 16.95
C TRP A 90 -17.56 -6.25 16.07
N ARG A 91 -18.77 -5.81 15.67
CA ARG A 91 -18.92 -4.56 14.91
C ARG A 91 -18.42 -3.32 15.66
N THR A 92 -18.42 -3.31 16.99
CA THR A 92 -17.89 -2.16 17.76
C THR A 92 -16.37 -2.04 17.64
N TYR A 93 -15.70 -3.17 17.39
CA TYR A 93 -14.27 -3.27 17.15
C TYR A 93 -13.89 -3.04 15.69
N ASN A 94 -14.85 -2.86 14.77
CA ASN A 94 -14.51 -2.55 13.38
C ASN A 94 -13.84 -1.18 13.25
N VAL A 95 -12.85 -1.10 12.38
CA VAL A 95 -12.25 0.15 11.92
C VAL A 95 -13.23 0.93 11.02
N THR A 96 -13.99 0.20 10.19
CA THR A 96 -15.07 0.77 9.36
C THR A 96 -16.35 -0.08 9.43
N SER A 97 -17.50 0.59 9.39
CA SER A 97 -18.83 -0.02 9.34
C SER A 97 -19.12 -0.72 8.01
N ASP A 98 -18.40 -0.34 6.96
CA ASP A 98 -18.69 -0.75 5.56
C ASP A 98 -18.23 -2.18 5.24
N ALA A 99 -17.55 -2.83 6.19
CA ALA A 99 -16.97 -4.15 6.03
C ALA A 99 -17.32 -5.06 7.21
N MET A 100 -17.29 -6.38 6.98
CA MET A 100 -17.39 -7.37 8.06
C MET A 100 -16.16 -7.31 8.96
N HIS A 101 -16.31 -7.74 10.21
CA HIS A 101 -15.18 -7.87 11.12
C HIS A 101 -14.15 -8.87 10.55
N GLY A 102 -12.86 -8.55 10.69
CA GLY A 102 -11.77 -9.34 10.12
C GLY A 102 -11.57 -9.21 8.60
N ALA A 103 -12.38 -8.41 7.88
CA ALA A 103 -12.22 -8.22 6.44
C ALA A 103 -10.95 -7.43 6.10
N LEU A 104 -10.40 -7.64 4.90
CA LEU A 104 -9.35 -6.80 4.35
C LEU A 104 -9.93 -5.42 4.00
N ILE A 105 -9.30 -4.38 4.52
CA ILE A 105 -9.64 -2.98 4.28
C ILE A 105 -8.42 -2.22 3.77
N GLY A 106 -8.66 -1.09 3.12
CA GLY A 106 -7.64 -0.20 2.59
C GLY A 106 -7.90 1.25 2.96
N LYS A 107 -6.87 2.09 2.87
CA LYS A 107 -7.00 3.56 2.90
C LYS A 107 -5.90 4.21 2.07
N LEU A 108 -6.19 5.40 1.55
CA LEU A 108 -5.22 6.24 0.84
C LEU A 108 -4.73 7.36 1.76
N GLY A 109 -3.43 7.35 2.07
CA GLY A 109 -2.83 8.24 3.05
C GLY A 109 -3.08 7.81 4.50
N GLN A 110 -2.28 8.37 5.43
CA GLN A 110 -2.36 8.00 6.85
C GLN A 110 -3.71 8.36 7.48
N GLN A 111 -4.34 9.45 7.02
CA GLN A 111 -5.65 9.92 7.51
C GLN A 111 -6.80 9.63 6.53
N GLY A 112 -6.56 8.80 5.51
CA GLY A 112 -7.59 8.44 4.53
C GLY A 112 -8.75 7.68 5.17
N LYS A 113 -9.96 7.89 4.64
CA LYS A 113 -11.14 7.12 5.03
C LYS A 113 -10.92 5.63 4.66
N PRO A 114 -11.05 4.69 5.61
CA PRO A 114 -10.98 3.27 5.31
C PRO A 114 -12.13 2.79 4.42
N PHE A 115 -11.84 1.87 3.51
CA PHE A 115 -12.80 1.23 2.61
C PHE A 115 -12.64 -0.29 2.58
N LEU A 116 -13.70 -1.01 2.22
CA LEU A 116 -13.66 -2.46 2.02
C LEU A 116 -12.81 -2.78 0.77
N VAL A 117 -11.83 -3.67 0.94
CA VAL A 117 -11.09 -4.28 -0.18
C VAL A 117 -11.62 -5.69 -0.45
N GLY A 118 -11.84 -6.49 0.59
CA GLY A 118 -12.37 -7.84 0.41
C GLY A 118 -11.40 -8.78 -0.33
N LYS A 119 -11.96 -9.84 -0.92
CA LYS A 119 -11.21 -10.77 -1.79
C LYS A 119 -10.77 -10.13 -3.09
N GLU A 120 -11.56 -9.22 -3.63
CA GLU A 120 -11.25 -8.52 -4.87
C GLU A 120 -11.90 -7.14 -4.85
N LEU A 121 -11.11 -6.12 -5.19
CA LEU A 121 -11.58 -4.77 -5.42
C LEU A 121 -10.94 -4.21 -6.68
N LYS A 122 -11.76 -3.57 -7.51
CA LYS A 122 -11.32 -2.73 -8.61
C LYS A 122 -11.93 -1.35 -8.43
N PHE A 123 -11.10 -0.31 -8.36
CA PHE A 123 -11.59 1.06 -8.22
C PHE A 123 -10.70 2.07 -8.95
N ARG A 124 -11.27 3.22 -9.27
CA ARG A 124 -10.51 4.39 -9.73
C ARG A 124 -10.31 5.33 -8.55
N ALA A 125 -9.06 5.71 -8.28
CA ALA A 125 -8.74 6.58 -7.15
C ALA A 125 -9.33 7.98 -7.34
N ASP A 126 -10.07 8.47 -6.35
CA ASP A 126 -10.64 9.82 -6.33
C ASP A 126 -9.67 10.88 -5.79
N SER A 127 -8.59 10.43 -5.15
CA SER A 127 -7.58 11.19 -4.46
C SER A 127 -6.20 10.53 -4.61
N ALA A 128 -5.15 11.31 -4.36
CA ALA A 128 -3.79 10.79 -4.32
C ALA A 128 -3.37 10.41 -2.89
N GLY A 129 -2.50 9.42 -2.74
CA GLY A 129 -1.92 9.05 -1.45
C GLY A 129 -1.22 7.69 -1.46
N ARG A 130 -0.42 7.44 -0.41
CA ARG A 130 0.17 6.11 -0.14
C ARG A 130 -0.94 5.12 0.19
N LEU A 131 -0.99 3.98 -0.49
CA LEU A 131 -1.93 2.90 -0.17
C LEU A 131 -1.47 2.13 1.08
N TYR A 132 -2.37 2.02 2.06
CA TYR A 132 -2.23 1.15 3.22
C TYR A 132 -3.29 0.06 3.18
N LEU A 133 -2.92 -1.15 3.62
CA LEU A 133 -3.84 -2.28 3.79
C LEU A 133 -3.87 -2.74 5.24
N GLY A 134 -5.02 -3.20 5.72
CA GLY A 134 -5.21 -3.61 7.11
C GLY A 134 -6.38 -4.55 7.29
N ILE A 135 -6.60 -5.00 8.52
CA ILE A 135 -7.74 -5.82 8.89
C ILE A 135 -8.80 -4.94 9.54
N ASN A 136 -10.07 -5.24 9.30
CA ASN A 136 -11.20 -4.52 9.90
C ASN A 136 -11.40 -4.92 11.37
N ASP A 137 -10.44 -4.55 12.20
CA ASP A 137 -10.37 -4.85 13.63
C ASP A 137 -9.48 -3.82 14.35
N LYS A 138 -9.97 -3.25 15.45
CA LYS A 138 -9.27 -2.27 16.29
C LYS A 138 -8.37 -2.95 17.33
N ASP A 139 -8.61 -4.21 17.68
CA ASP A 139 -7.83 -4.94 18.69
C ASP A 139 -7.31 -6.26 18.14
N MET A 140 -6.05 -6.26 17.71
CA MET A 140 -5.43 -7.39 17.02
C MET A 140 -4.55 -8.26 17.93
N LYS A 141 -4.60 -8.06 19.25
CA LYS A 141 -3.68 -8.73 20.20
C LYS A 141 -3.84 -10.26 20.21
N ASN A 142 -5.03 -10.75 19.89
CA ASN A 142 -5.39 -12.15 19.82
C ASN A 142 -5.53 -12.67 18.38
N ASN A 143 -5.12 -11.86 17.39
CA ASN A 143 -5.18 -12.25 15.99
C ASN A 143 -3.97 -13.08 15.58
N GLN A 144 -4.11 -13.84 14.51
CA GLN A 144 -3.04 -14.62 13.89
C GLN A 144 -3.28 -14.76 12.37
N GLY A 145 -2.27 -15.23 11.64
CA GLY A 145 -2.36 -15.41 10.19
C GLY A 145 -2.12 -14.13 9.40
N ALA A 146 -2.46 -14.18 8.11
CA ALA A 146 -2.25 -13.10 7.17
C ALA A 146 -3.09 -13.27 5.91
N TYR A 147 -3.39 -12.15 5.26
CA TYR A 147 -3.79 -12.12 3.86
C TYR A 147 -2.59 -11.82 2.97
N PHE A 148 -2.68 -12.24 1.71
CA PHE A 148 -1.70 -11.95 0.66
C PHE A 148 -2.44 -11.22 -0.46
N ALA A 149 -2.12 -9.92 -0.61
CA ALA A 149 -2.80 -9.04 -1.55
C ALA A 149 -1.90 -8.75 -2.74
N LYS A 150 -2.33 -9.16 -3.92
CA LYS A 150 -1.72 -8.78 -5.20
C LYS A 150 -2.37 -7.50 -5.70
N ILE A 151 -1.56 -6.49 -5.98
CA ILE A 151 -1.99 -5.13 -6.28
C ILE A 151 -1.43 -4.72 -7.64
N ALA A 152 -2.31 -4.38 -8.57
CA ALA A 152 -1.94 -3.78 -9.85
C ALA A 152 -2.45 -2.33 -9.89
N VAL A 153 -1.57 -1.41 -10.28
CA VAL A 153 -1.90 -0.02 -10.60
C VAL A 153 -1.95 0.10 -12.13
N LYS A 154 -2.82 0.90 -12.70
CA LYS A 154 -2.88 1.16 -14.13
C LYS A 154 -3.02 2.65 -14.41
#